data_AF-A0A246FF99-F1
#
_entry.id   AF-A0A246FF99-F1
#
_cell.length_a   1.000
_cell.length_b   1.000
_cell.length_c   1.000
_cell.angle_alpha   90.00
_cell.angle_beta   90.00
_cell.angle_gamma   90.00
#
_symmetry.space_group_name_H-M   'P 1'
#
loop_
_entity.id
_entity.type
_entity.pdbx_description
1 polymer ?
#
loop_
_entity_poly.entity_id
_entity_poly.type
_entity_poly.pdbx_seq_one_letter_code
_entity_poly.pdbx_strand_id
1 'polypeptide(L)'
;MSRKPSQAQLSAVLSQLTETDFKSIGDLTGPREANLFAIRELFRQGLIKGVLIDDPLGRADEEGPLLCNAERLRLGKPCVEVVTEEQAQPLMPRLGFLTL
;
A
#
# COMPACT_ATOMS: atom_id res chain seq x y z
N MET A 1 -9.08 13.80 15.04
CA MET A 1 -8.78 14.63 13.85
C MET A 1 -7.82 13.84 12.96
N SER A 2 -8.35 12.98 12.09
CA SER A 2 -7.50 12.30 11.09
C SER A 2 -6.96 13.37 10.13
N ARG A 3 -5.65 13.59 10.12
CA ARG A 3 -4.99 14.51 9.20
C ARG A 3 -4.56 13.70 7.98
N LYS A 4 -5.39 13.73 6.93
CA LYS A 4 -5.00 13.17 5.63
C LYS A 4 -3.74 13.88 5.14
N PRO A 5 -2.70 13.13 4.74
CA PRO A 5 -1.50 13.73 4.16
C PRO A 5 -1.86 14.45 2.86
N SER A 6 -1.30 15.63 2.65
CA SER A 6 -1.50 16.35 1.40
C SER A 6 -0.75 15.67 0.26
N GLN A 7 -1.17 15.92 -0.98
CA GLN A 7 -0.48 15.37 -2.16
C GLN A 7 1.01 15.75 -2.21
N ALA A 8 1.35 16.95 -1.72
CA ALA A 8 2.74 17.41 -1.63
C ALA A 8 3.56 16.60 -0.61
N GLN A 9 2.94 16.15 0.49
CA GLN A 9 3.61 15.29 1.47
C GLN A 9 3.84 13.88 0.91
N LEU A 10 2.85 13.34 0.21
CA LEU A 10 2.97 12.03 -0.46
C LEU A 10 4.10 12.05 -1.51
N SER A 11 4.13 13.07 -2.37
CA SER A 11 5.17 13.19 -3.40
C SER A 11 6.56 13.44 -2.81
N ALA A 12 6.66 14.18 -1.71
CA ALA A 12 7.93 14.40 -1.00
C ALA A 12 8.49 13.12 -0.39
N VAL A 13 7.66 12.21 0.12
CA VAL A 13 8.12 10.91 0.61
C VAL A 13 8.53 10.01 -0.56
N LEU A 14 7.71 9.94 -1.63
CA LEU A 14 8.02 9.13 -2.80
C LEU A 14 9.33 9.52 -3.48
N SER A 15 9.63 10.81 -3.62
CA SER A 15 10.86 11.30 -4.26
C SER A 15 12.14 10.93 -3.51
N GLN A 16 12.03 10.54 -2.24
CA GLN A 16 13.15 10.12 -1.41
C GLN A 16 13.38 8.60 -1.42
N LEU A 17 12.44 7.82 -1.94
CA LEU A 17 12.54 6.36 -2.01
C LEU A 17 13.02 5.91 -3.39
N THR A 18 13.69 4.77 -3.42
CA THR A 18 14.11 4.10 -4.66
C THR A 18 13.55 2.68 -4.68
N GLU A 19 13.66 1.98 -5.82
CA GLU A 19 13.26 0.58 -5.91
C GLU A 19 14.30 -0.39 -5.30
N THR A 20 15.56 0.05 -5.25
CA THR A 20 16.71 -0.78 -4.91
C THR A 20 17.13 -0.64 -3.45
N ASP A 21 17.08 0.57 -2.91
CA ASP A 21 17.60 0.86 -1.58
C ASP A 21 16.48 0.86 -0.55
N PHE A 22 16.81 0.33 0.62
CA PHE A 22 15.92 0.34 1.77
C PHE A 22 16.16 1.57 2.62
N LYS A 23 15.08 2.28 2.98
CA LYS A 23 15.12 3.39 3.92
C LYS A 23 14.25 3.12 5.15
N SER A 24 14.66 3.68 6.27
CA SER A 24 13.82 3.80 7.47
C SER A 24 13.15 5.17 7.50
N ILE A 25 12.14 5.33 8.36
CA ILE A 25 11.56 6.64 8.65
C ILE A 25 12.61 7.67 9.11
N GLY A 26 13.68 7.24 9.77
CA GLY A 26 14.76 8.11 10.24
C GLY A 26 15.61 8.68 9.11
N ASP A 27 15.60 8.04 7.94
CA ASP A 27 16.35 8.48 6.76
C ASP A 27 15.55 9.45 5.88
N LEU A 28 14.27 9.67 6.20
CA LEU A 28 13.40 10.58 5.48
C LEU A 28 13.49 11.99 6.07
N THR A 29 13.66 12.96 5.20
CA THR A 29 13.63 14.37 5.56
C THR A 29 12.22 14.83 5.90
N GLY A 30 12.11 15.83 6.78
CA GLY A 30 10.85 16.42 7.20
C GLY A 30 10.30 15.91 8.53
N PRO A 31 9.11 16.37 8.96
CA PRO A 31 8.53 16.00 10.23
C PRO A 31 8.16 14.52 10.27
N ARG A 32 8.70 13.80 11.26
CA ARG A 32 8.52 12.35 11.42
C ARG A 32 7.05 11.92 11.41
N GLU A 33 6.20 12.60 12.18
CA GLU A 33 4.76 12.29 12.24
C GLU A 33 4.07 12.45 10.88
N ALA A 34 4.38 13.54 10.15
CA ALA A 34 3.82 13.78 8.82
C ALA A 34 4.26 12.69 7.83
N ASN A 35 5.52 12.28 7.89
CA ASN A 35 6.04 11.19 7.07
C ASN A 35 5.36 9.85 7.40
N LEU A 36 5.07 9.56 8.66
CA LEU A 36 4.34 8.34 9.05
C LEU A 36 2.91 8.31 8.49
N PHE A 37 2.19 9.44 8.53
CA PHE A 37 0.87 9.55 7.89
C PHE A 37 0.97 9.32 6.38
N ALA A 38 1.95 9.93 5.72
CA ALA A 38 2.17 9.75 4.29
C ALA A 38 2.55 8.30 3.93
N ILE A 39 3.43 7.66 4.70
CA ILE A 39 3.84 6.26 4.48
C ILE A 39 2.64 5.32 4.61
N ARG A 40 1.81 5.49 5.65
CA ARG A 40 0.61 4.66 5.85
C ARG A 40 -0.29 4.72 4.61
N GLU A 41 -0.52 5.92 4.10
CA GLU A 41 -1.38 6.14 2.94
C GLU A 41 -0.74 5.61 1.64
N LEU A 42 0.55 5.85 1.41
CA LEU A 42 1.28 5.31 0.25
C LEU A 42 1.30 3.77 0.24
N PHE A 43 1.44 3.16 1.41
CA PHE A 43 1.42 1.70 1.55
C PHE A 43 0.03 1.14 1.26
N ARG A 44 -1.02 1.80 1.76
CA ARG A 44 -2.42 1.46 1.45
C ARG A 44 -2.74 1.56 -0.05
N GLN A 45 -2.13 2.54 -0.74
CA GLN A 45 -2.23 2.70 -2.20
C GLN A 45 -1.34 1.72 -2.99
N GLY A 46 -0.53 0.89 -2.32
CA GLY A 46 0.40 -0.04 -2.98
C GLY A 46 1.60 0.63 -3.68
N LEU A 47 1.81 1.93 -3.47
CA LEU A 47 2.89 2.70 -4.10
C LEU A 47 4.26 2.44 -3.46
N ILE A 48 4.27 1.93 -2.24
CA ILE A 48 5.50 1.58 -1.50
C ILE A 48 5.36 0.22 -0.83
N LYS A 49 6.50 -0.39 -0.51
CA LYS A 49 6.60 -1.59 0.31
C LYS A 49 7.51 -1.32 1.50
N GLY A 50 7.31 -2.02 2.60
CA GLY A 50 8.12 -1.90 3.80
C GLY A 50 7.54 -2.70 4.97
N VAL A 51 8.21 -2.57 6.12
CA VAL A 51 7.75 -3.09 7.41
C VAL A 51 7.14 -1.92 8.17
N LEU A 52 5.85 -2.02 8.47
CA LEU A 52 5.12 -1.02 9.25
C LEU A 52 4.94 -1.53 10.68
N ILE A 53 5.14 -0.66 11.66
CA ILE A 53 4.93 -0.96 13.07
C ILE A 53 3.88 -0.01 13.60
N ASP A 54 2.74 -0.56 14.00
CA ASP A 54 1.63 0.17 14.58
C ASP A 54 1.99 0.66 16.00
N ASP A 55 1.34 1.74 16.42
CA ASP A 55 1.51 2.32 17.74
C ASP A 55 1.10 1.30 18.82
N PRO A 56 2.02 0.89 19.72
CA PRO A 56 1.75 -0.10 20.76
C PRO A 56 0.72 0.38 21.78
N LEU A 57 0.44 1.69 21.83
CA LEU A 57 -0.61 2.26 22.68
C LEU A 57 -2.01 2.10 22.07
N GLY A 58 -2.13 1.46 20.90
CA GLY A 58 -3.41 1.20 20.24
C GLY A 58 -4.08 2.46 19.71
N ARG A 59 -3.30 3.53 19.46
CA ARG A 59 -3.84 4.75 18.88
C ARG A 59 -4.23 4.49 17.43
N ALA A 60 -5.42 4.93 17.08
CA ALA A 60 -5.98 4.82 15.75
C ALA A 60 -6.71 6.12 15.39
N ASP A 61 -6.86 6.37 14.11
CA ASP A 61 -7.80 7.35 13.57
C ASP A 61 -8.82 6.66 12.67
N GLU A 62 -9.62 7.45 11.95
CA GLU A 62 -10.69 6.95 11.07
C GLU A 62 -10.18 6.00 9.97
N GLU A 63 -8.88 6.01 9.68
CA GLU A 63 -8.25 5.16 8.67
C GLU A 63 -7.55 3.93 9.26
N GLY A 64 -7.63 3.73 10.58
CA GLY A 64 -7.06 2.60 11.29
C GLY A 64 -5.89 2.97 12.21
N PRO A 65 -5.08 1.97 12.62
CA PRO A 65 -3.97 2.18 13.53
C PRO A 65 -2.98 3.25 13.04
N LEU A 66 -2.48 4.05 13.97
CA LEU A 66 -1.36 4.95 13.70
C LEU A 66 -0.07 4.13 13.65
N LEU A 67 0.88 4.57 12.84
CA LEU A 67 2.21 3.98 12.80
C LEU A 67 3.10 4.64 13.86
N CYS A 68 3.80 3.84 14.67
CA CYS A 68 4.89 4.36 15.48
C CYS A 68 6.23 4.31 14.75
N ASN A 69 6.43 3.37 13.82
CA ASN A 69 7.67 3.22 13.07
C ASN A 69 7.44 2.61 11.69
N ALA A 70 8.41 2.82 10.79
CA ALA A 70 8.42 2.22 9.46
C ALA A 70 9.85 1.99 8.97
N GLU A 71 10.11 0.79 8.45
CA GLU A 71 11.44 0.34 8.05
C GLU A 71 11.40 -0.36 6.69
N ARG A 72 12.57 -0.50 6.07
CA ARG A 72 12.75 -1.18 4.77
C ARG A 72 11.83 -0.64 3.67
N LEU A 73 11.57 0.66 3.73
CA LEU A 73 10.77 1.41 2.79
C LEU A 73 11.45 1.44 1.43
N ARG A 74 10.68 1.15 0.39
CA ARG A 74 11.09 1.26 -1.02
C ARG A 74 9.87 1.51 -1.90
N LEU A 75 10.10 1.96 -3.12
CA LEU A 75 9.04 2.06 -4.11
C LEU A 75 8.45 0.67 -4.41
N GLY A 76 7.12 0.62 -4.45
CA GLY A 76 6.39 -0.51 -4.97
C GLY A 76 6.51 -0.51 -6.47
N LYS A 77 6.86 -1.65 -7.07
CA LYS A 77 6.59 -1.85 -8.50
C LYS A 77 5.08 -1.67 -8.68
N PRO A 78 4.61 -0.94 -9.70
CA PRO A 78 3.20 -0.88 -9.99
C PRO A 78 2.71 -2.31 -10.17
N CYS A 79 2.00 -2.82 -9.15
CA CYS A 79 1.19 -4.00 -9.33
C CYS A 79 0.09 -3.51 -10.27
N VAL A 80 0.26 -3.76 -11.56
CA VAL A 80 -0.90 -3.94 -12.43
C VAL A 80 -1.57 -5.20 -11.89
N GLU A 81 -2.34 -5.05 -10.82
CA GLU A 81 -3.46 -5.93 -10.58
C GLU A 81 -4.35 -5.71 -11.78
N VAL A 82 -4.11 -6.50 -12.82
CA VAL A 82 -5.16 -6.90 -13.74
C VAL A 82 -6.18 -7.52 -12.81
N VAL A 83 -7.19 -6.72 -12.46
CA VAL A 83 -8.50 -7.20 -12.09
C VAL A 83 -8.90 -8.04 -13.29
N THR A 84 -8.49 -9.31 -13.28
CA THR A 84 -9.18 -10.32 -14.07
C THR A 84 -10.54 -10.33 -13.43
N GLU A 85 -11.44 -9.53 -14.02
CA GLU A 85 -12.86 -9.74 -13.89
C GLU A 85 -13.04 -11.25 -14.00
N GLU A 86 -13.37 -11.89 -12.88
CA GLU A 86 -13.87 -13.25 -12.88
C GLU A 86 -15.23 -13.14 -13.55
N GLN A 87 -15.19 -13.02 -14.89
CA GLN A 87 -16.30 -13.08 -15.78
C GLN A 87 -16.92 -14.44 -15.51
N ALA A 88 -18.05 -14.40 -14.79
CA ALA A 88 -18.88 -15.55 -14.54
C ALA A 88 -19.07 -16.33 -15.85
N GLN A 89 -18.42 -17.49 -15.88
CA GLN A 89 -18.62 -18.67 -16.73
C GLN A 89 -19.50 -18.48 -17.98
N PRO A 90 -18.95 -18.63 -19.19
CA PRO A 90 -19.79 -18.94 -20.35
C PRO A 90 -20.26 -20.40 -20.22
N LEU A 91 -21.48 -20.59 -19.72
CA LEU A 91 -22.19 -21.87 -19.75
C LEU A 91 -22.55 -22.24 -21.20
N MET A 92 -21.69 -23.00 -21.87
CA MET A 92 -21.99 -23.82 -23.06
C MET A 92 -20.91 -24.93 -23.16
N PRO A 93 -21.10 -26.09 -23.82
CA PRO A 93 -22.31 -26.74 -24.33
C PRO A 93 -22.47 -28.19 -23.80
N ARG A 94 -23.69 -28.71 -23.60
CA ARG A 94 -23.87 -30.16 -23.41
C ARG A 94 -24.00 -30.85 -24.77
N LEU A 95 -22.90 -31.46 -25.22
CA LEU A 95 -22.91 -32.44 -26.29
C LEU A 95 -22.10 -33.67 -25.86
N GLY A 96 -22.71 -34.84 -26.03
CA GLY A 96 -22.23 -36.17 -25.63
C GLY A 96 -23.34 -36.88 -24.84
N PHE A 97 -23.87 -38.03 -25.25
CA PHE A 97 -23.18 -39.18 -25.83
C PHE A 97 -24.11 -40.04 -26.70
N LEU A 98 -23.52 -40.61 -27.76
CA LEU A 98 -23.99 -41.78 -28.51
C LEU A 98 -23.88 -43.06 -27.66
N THR A 99 -24.58 -44.12 -28.11
CA THR A 99 -24.65 -45.55 -27.69
C THR A 99 -25.98 -45.89 -26.99
N LEU A 100 -26.81 -46.85 -27.44
CA LEU A 100 -26.66 -48.06 -28.26
C LEU A 100 -27.84 -48.23 -29.22
#